data_AF-B5LZ12-F1
#
_entry.id   AF-B5LZ12-F1
#
_cell.length_a   1.000
_cell.length_b   1.000
_cell.length_c   1.000
_cell.angle_alpha   90.00
_cell.angle_beta   90.00
_cell.angle_gamma   90.00
#
_symmetry.space_group_name_H-M   'P 1'
#
loop_
_entity.id
_entity.type
_entity.pdbx_description
1 polymer ?
#
loop_
_entity_poly.entity_id
_entity_poly.type
_entity_poly.pdbx_seq_one_letter_code
_entity_poly.pdbx_strand_id
1 'polypeptide(L)' 'LGKSHHGSYQYSGDELNLFSTYHKLFKLGSKPAAHIDALAQLSNEELLANMPGSFGRLADAVIAKLAELPE' A
#
# COMPACT_ATOMS: atom_id res chain seq x y z
N LEU A 1 -13.80 7.93 5.69
CA LEU A 1 -13.93 6.60 6.32
C LEU A 1 -15.35 6.05 6.10
N GLY A 2 -15.54 4.73 6.07
CA GLY A 2 -16.86 4.13 5.80
C GLY A 2 -17.92 4.46 6.86
N LYS A 3 -19.19 4.16 6.59
CA LYS A 3 -20.33 4.49 7.47
C LYS A 3 -20.26 3.89 8.88
N SER A 4 -19.52 2.79 9.09
CA SER A 4 -19.37 2.10 10.38
C SER A 4 -17.93 2.09 10.90
N HIS A 5 -17.12 3.08 10.52
CA HIS A 5 -15.73 3.13 10.97
C HIS A 5 -15.65 3.49 12.47
N HIS A 6 -14.76 2.83 13.20
CA HIS A 6 -14.38 3.11 14.58
C HIS A 6 -12.89 3.49 14.66
N GLY A 7 -12.51 4.39 15.57
CA GLY A 7 -11.09 4.69 15.86
C GLY A 7 -10.47 5.84 15.08
N SER A 8 -11.23 6.87 14.67
CA SER A 8 -10.70 8.00 13.89
C SER A 8 -9.65 8.80 14.63
N TYR A 9 -9.68 8.77 15.96
CA TYR A 9 -8.70 9.41 16.83
C TYR A 9 -7.28 8.80 16.71
N GLN A 10 -7.14 7.63 16.08
CA GLN A 10 -5.84 6.96 15.88
C GLN A 10 -5.04 7.56 14.72
N TYR A 11 -5.65 8.46 13.94
CA TYR A 11 -5.04 9.05 12.75
C TYR A 11 -4.92 10.56 12.91
N SER A 12 -3.83 11.11 12.38
CA SER A 12 -3.65 12.54 12.18
C SER A 12 -4.62 13.09 11.14
N GLY A 13 -4.80 14.41 11.11
CA GLY A 13 -5.65 15.07 10.11
C GLY A 13 -5.22 14.78 8.66
N ASP A 14 -3.90 14.67 8.44
CA ASP A 14 -3.32 14.38 7.13
C ASP A 14 -3.63 12.95 6.69
N GLU A 15 -3.50 11.97 7.60
CA GLU A 15 -3.86 10.57 7.34
C GLU A 15 -5.37 10.40 7.10
N LEU A 16 -6.22 11.15 7.81
CA LEU A 16 -7.66 11.14 7.59
C LEU A 16 -8.04 11.63 6.18
N ASN A 17 -7.30 12.59 5.62
CA ASN A 17 -7.47 13.07 4.25
C ASN A 17 -7.06 12.05 3.17
N LEU A 18 -6.12 11.15 3.48
CA LEU A 18 -5.77 10.06 2.56
C LEU A 18 -6.96 9.12 2.34
N PHE A 19 -7.84 8.92 3.33
CA PHE A 19 -9.04 8.07 3.16
C PHE A 19 -10.08 8.67 2.23
N SER A 20 -10.23 9.99 2.15
CA SER A 20 -11.15 10.64 1.22
C SER A 20 -10.63 10.52 -0.22
N THR A 21 -9.32 10.73 -0.39
CA THR A 21 -8.58 10.52 -1.64
C THR A 21 -8.71 9.07 -2.10
N TYR A 22 -8.43 8.12 -1.20
CA TYR A 22 -8.59 6.69 -1.45
C TYR A 22 -10.03 6.34 -1.82
N HIS A 23 -11.02 6.87 -1.10
CA HIS A 23 -12.43 6.61 -1.37
C HIS A 23 -12.86 7.11 -2.76
N LYS A 24 -12.41 8.30 -3.14
CA LYS A 24 -12.72 8.93 -4.43
C LYS A 24 -12.09 8.17 -5.60
N LEU A 25 -10.82 7.77 -5.45
CA LEU A 25 -10.07 7.09 -6.50
C LEU A 25 -10.42 5.61 -6.61
N PHE A 26 -10.78 4.97 -5.50
CA PHE A 26 -10.92 3.52 -5.45
C PHE A 26 -12.32 3.03 -5.06
N LYS A 27 -13.09 3.70 -4.20
CA LYS A 27 -14.39 3.16 -3.77
C LYS A 27 -15.53 3.45 -4.74
N LEU A 28 -15.48 4.56 -5.50
CA LEU A 28 -16.38 4.80 -6.62
C LEU A 28 -15.87 4.06 -7.88
N GLY A 29 -16.07 2.75 -7.90
CA GLY A 29 -15.95 1.95 -9.13
C GLY A 29 -14.64 1.19 -9.36
N SER A 30 -13.71 1.10 -8.40
CA SER A 30 -12.52 0.25 -8.62
C SER A 30 -12.89 -1.22 -8.51
N LYS A 31 -12.68 -1.92 -9.62
CA LYS A 31 -12.39 -3.35 -9.59
C LYS A 31 -10.94 -3.51 -9.13
N PRO A 32 -10.57 -4.58 -8.42
CA PRO A 32 -9.18 -4.92 -8.11
C PRO A 32 -8.21 -4.75 -9.29
N ALA A 33 -8.69 -4.94 -10.52
CA ALA A 33 -7.95 -4.69 -11.76
C ALA A 33 -7.40 -3.26 -11.88
N ALA A 34 -8.15 -2.22 -11.52
CA ALA A 34 -7.70 -0.83 -11.64
C ALA A 34 -6.55 -0.50 -10.67
N HIS A 35 -6.47 -1.19 -9.53
CA HIS A 35 -5.33 -1.08 -8.62
C HIS A 35 -4.07 -1.72 -9.20
N ILE A 36 -4.23 -2.89 -9.82
CA ILE A 36 -3.12 -3.59 -10.47
C ILE A 36 -2.63 -2.78 -11.68
N ASP A 37 -3.54 -2.22 -12.48
CA ASP A 37 -3.19 -1.36 -13.60
C ASP A 37 -2.45 -0.09 -13.12
N ALA A 38 -2.94 0.56 -12.06
CA ALA A 38 -2.26 1.74 -11.51
C ALA A 38 -0.86 1.40 -10.94
N LEU A 39 -0.71 0.25 -10.27
CA LEU A 39 0.60 -0.22 -9.81
C LEU A 39 1.54 -0.57 -10.97
N ALA A 40 1.01 -1.09 -12.08
CA ALA A 40 1.79 -1.45 -13.26
C ALA A 40 2.27 -0.24 -14.07
N GLN A 41 1.71 0.95 -13.83
CA GLN A 41 2.16 2.21 -14.46
C GLN A 41 3.26 2.91 -13.68
N LEU A 42 3.58 2.47 -12.46
CA LEU A 42 4.66 3.06 -11.66
C LEU A 42 6.02 2.60 -12.19
N SER A 43 6.93 3.56 -12.36
CA SER A 43 8.33 3.26 -12.63
C SER A 43 9.02 2.65 -11.41
N ASN A 44 10.14 1.97 -11.65
CA ASN A 44 10.97 1.41 -10.56
C ASN A 44 11.43 2.52 -9.61
N GLU A 45 11.75 3.68 -10.16
CA GLU A 45 12.21 4.86 -9.41
C GLU A 45 11.11 5.40 -8.50
N GLU A 46 9.87 5.51 -8.99
CA GLU A 46 8.72 5.98 -8.20
C GLU A 46 8.34 4.98 -7.09
N LEU A 47 8.42 3.69 -7.39
CA LEU A 47 8.21 2.63 -6.42
C LEU A 47 9.26 2.70 -5.31
N LEU A 48 10.54 2.81 -5.64
CA LEU A 48 11.64 2.90 -4.67
C LEU A 48 11.55 4.17 -3.83
N ALA A 49 11.23 5.32 -4.43
CA ALA A 49 11.13 6.59 -3.73
C ALA A 49 10.01 6.63 -2.69
N ASN A 50 8.91 5.91 -2.93
CA ASN A 50 7.72 5.92 -2.07
C ASN A 50 7.51 4.60 -1.31
N MET A 51 8.44 3.65 -1.38
CA MET A 51 8.26 2.33 -0.81
C MET A 51 8.14 2.40 0.72
N PRO A 52 7.04 1.90 1.31
CA PRO A 52 6.95 1.78 2.75
C PRO A 52 8.07 0.90 3.30
N GLY A 53 8.73 1.32 4.38
CA GLY A 53 9.83 0.57 4.99
C GLY A 53 9.46 -0.85 5.44
N SER A 54 8.16 -1.16 5.58
CA SER A 54 7.69 -2.54 5.80
C SER A 54 7.99 -3.48 4.64
N PHE A 55 8.00 -2.99 3.38
CA PHE A 55 8.35 -3.83 2.22
C PHE A 55 9.84 -4.12 2.18
N GLY A 56 10.71 -3.18 2.59
CA GLY A 56 12.13 -3.46 2.79
C GLY A 56 12.34 -4.59 3.80
N ARG A 57 11.70 -4.51 4.97
CA ARG A 57 11.75 -5.60 5.98
C ARG A 57 11.23 -6.94 5.47
N LEU A 58 10.19 -6.92 4.63
CA LEU A 58 9.67 -8.13 3.99
C LEU A 58 10.69 -8.72 3.02
N ALA A 59 11.31 -7.89 2.18
CA ALA A 59 12.34 -8.32 1.24
C ALA A 59 13.54 -8.95 1.99
N ASP A 60 14.02 -8.32 3.06
CA ASP A 60 15.09 -8.84 3.90
C ASP A 60 14.74 -10.21 4.49
N ALA A 61 13.51 -10.36 5.00
CA ALA A 61 13.03 -11.62 5.56
C ALA A 61 12.94 -12.73 4.50
N VAL A 62 12.54 -12.41 3.28
CA VAL A 62 12.49 -13.35 2.16
C VAL A 62 13.91 -13.77 1.74
N ILE A 63 14.83 -12.82 1.62
CA ILE A 63 16.24 -13.10 1.28
C ILE A 63 16.85 -14.04 2.31
N ALA A 64 16.67 -13.77 3.60
CA ALA A 64 17.16 -14.64 4.67
C ALA A 64 16.60 -16.06 4.56
N LYS A 65 15.29 -16.20 4.30
CA LYS A 65 14.65 -17.51 4.13
C LYS A 65 15.12 -18.26 2.89
N LEU A 66 15.38 -17.57 1.78
CA LEU A 66 15.90 -18.19 0.57
C LEU A 66 17.33 -18.70 0.77
N ALA A 67 18.16 -17.99 1.54
CA ALA A 67 19.51 -18.41 1.87
C ALA A 67 19.56 -19.69 2.75
N GLU A 68 18.46 -20.00 3.44
CA GLU A 68 18.30 -21.21 4.26
C GLU A 68 17.82 -22.42 3.45
N LEU A 69 17.39 -22.24 2.20
CA LEU A 69 16.91 -23.34 1.36
C LEU A 69 18.09 -24.12 0.73
N PRO A 70 18.06 -25.46 0.75
CA PRO A 70 19.00 -26.25 -0.03
C PRO A 70 18.77 -26.07 -1.53
N GLU A 71 19.84 -26.18 -2.33
CA GLU A 71 19.82 -26.15 -3.80
C GLU A 71 19.00 -27.28 -4.43
#